data_AF-A0A2I0X234-F1
#
_entry.id   AF-A0A2I0X234-F1
#
_cell.length_a   1.000
_cell.length_b   1.000
_cell.length_c   1.000
_cell.angle_alpha   90.00
_cell.angle_beta   90.00
_cell.angle_gamma   90.00
#
_symmetry.space_group_name_H-M   'P 1'
#
loop_
_entity.id
_entity.type
_entity.pdbx_description
1 polymer ?
#
loop_
_entity_poly.entity_id
_entity_poly.type
_entity_poly.pdbx_seq_one_letter_code
_entity_poly.pdbx_strand_id
1 'polypeptide(L)'
;MLQRFDNNISSIVNMRTKALSSKTYYLQKVLPRLLELGAVRIAPFSNRLAQSVPSNIQALRCLSNFEALRFSEPIRLLAENMVQRMVKNSSASGGKYISVHLRFEEDMVAFSCCTYDGGQKERKEMDKAREKSWRGKFNRPGRKINPEKNRREGKCPLTPLEVGMMLRGMGFDNMTSIYVASGIIYSSEKYMTPLRQLFPLLETKDTLASSEELIPFQGHSSRLAALDYTVCAHSEVFLTTQGGNFPHFLIGDRRFLYGGHSKTIKPDKRRLVLSLDNPNISWDKFKRNMLEILHHSDMKGVELRKPNASLYMFPMPDCMCPHS
;
A
#
# COMPACT_ATOMS: atom_id res chain seq x y z
N MET A 1 -22.95 -19.31 21.16
CA MET A 1 -23.35 -17.94 20.74
C MET A 1 -24.15 -17.96 19.42
N LEU A 2 -23.61 -18.48 18.32
CA LEU A 2 -24.29 -18.49 17.01
C LEU A 2 -25.57 -19.33 16.93
N GLN A 3 -25.71 -20.36 17.78
CA GLN A 3 -26.95 -21.14 17.90
C GLN A 3 -28.17 -20.30 18.30
N ARG A 4 -27.99 -19.20 19.07
CA ARG A 4 -29.07 -18.27 19.42
C ARG A 4 -29.60 -17.46 18.23
N PHE A 5 -28.94 -17.57 17.09
CA PHE A 5 -29.18 -16.81 15.87
C PHE A 5 -29.36 -17.75 14.66
N ASP A 6 -29.76 -19.00 14.90
CA ASP A 6 -29.93 -20.05 13.88
C ASP A 6 -28.69 -20.27 13.02
N ASN A 7 -27.50 -20.04 13.59
CA ASN A 7 -26.22 -20.02 12.88
C ASN A 7 -26.18 -19.06 11.67
N ASN A 8 -27.09 -18.11 11.61
CA ASN A 8 -27.22 -17.14 10.54
C ASN A 8 -26.76 -15.76 11.03
N ILE A 9 -25.55 -15.36 10.67
CA ILE A 9 -25.00 -14.05 11.08
C ILE A 9 -25.88 -12.88 10.57
N SER A 10 -26.70 -13.07 9.54
CA SER A 10 -27.62 -12.04 9.04
C SER A 10 -28.84 -11.80 9.93
N SER A 11 -29.16 -12.71 10.85
CA SER A 11 -30.21 -12.50 11.85
C SER A 11 -29.74 -11.62 13.02
N ILE A 12 -28.43 -11.45 13.20
CA ILE A 12 -27.87 -10.57 14.23
C ILE A 12 -28.12 -9.10 13.86
N VAL A 13 -28.67 -8.34 14.80
CA VAL A 13 -28.99 -6.92 14.63
C VAL A 13 -27.79 -6.13 14.12
N ASN A 14 -28.00 -5.44 13.00
CA ASN A 14 -26.97 -4.68 12.30
C ASN A 14 -27.08 -3.18 12.60
N MET A 15 -26.18 -2.70 13.47
CA MET A 15 -26.07 -1.31 13.87
C MET A 15 -25.21 -0.51 12.89
N ARG A 16 -25.81 0.48 12.25
CA ARG A 16 -25.10 1.41 11.36
C ARG A 16 -24.38 2.48 12.17
N THR A 17 -23.05 2.40 12.24
CA THR A 17 -22.22 3.36 12.96
C THR A 17 -21.55 4.33 11.99
N LYS A 18 -21.50 5.61 12.38
CA LYS A 18 -20.78 6.63 11.59
C LYS A 18 -19.27 6.38 11.67
N ALA A 19 -18.56 6.80 10.62
CA ALA A 19 -17.10 6.81 10.63
C ALA A 19 -16.59 7.66 11.80
N LEU A 20 -15.55 7.16 12.47
CA LEU A 20 -14.90 7.86 13.57
C LEU A 20 -15.84 8.20 14.74
N SER A 21 -16.85 7.36 15.00
CA SER A 21 -17.71 7.49 16.20
C SER A 21 -16.88 7.53 17.49
N SER A 22 -17.29 8.38 18.43
CA SER A 22 -16.62 8.57 19.72
C SER A 22 -16.79 7.37 20.65
N LYS A 23 -15.95 7.29 21.69
CA LYS A 23 -16.11 6.33 22.81
C LYS A 23 -17.53 6.39 23.39
N THR A 24 -18.05 7.60 23.61
CA THR A 24 -19.38 7.84 24.17
C THR A 24 -20.48 7.22 23.33
N TYR A 25 -20.38 7.29 21.99
CA TYR A 25 -21.34 6.64 21.10
C TYR A 25 -21.36 5.12 21.31
N TYR A 26 -20.19 4.48 21.45
CA TYR A 26 -20.14 3.04 21.72
C TYR A 26 -20.77 2.68 23.06
N LEU A 27 -20.45 3.42 24.12
CA LEU A 27 -20.99 3.15 25.46
C LEU A 27 -22.49 3.42 25.57
N GLN A 28 -23.01 4.44 24.89
CA GLN A 28 -24.42 4.84 25.02
C GLN A 28 -25.34 4.21 23.98
N LYS A 29 -24.83 3.82 22.81
CA LYS A 29 -25.66 3.31 21.70
C LYS A 29 -25.41 1.84 21.40
N VAL A 30 -24.14 1.40 21.40
CA VAL A 30 -23.79 0.02 21.02
C VAL A 30 -23.85 -0.93 22.21
N LEU A 31 -23.23 -0.55 23.33
CA LEU A 31 -23.15 -1.41 24.53
C LEU A 31 -24.53 -1.82 25.07
N PRO A 32 -25.54 -0.95 25.21
CA PRO A 32 -26.85 -1.37 25.71
C PRO A 32 -27.50 -2.44 24.84
N ARG A 33 -27.40 -2.30 23.51
CA ARG A 33 -27.93 -3.28 22.55
C ARG A 33 -27.13 -4.58 22.57
N LEU A 34 -25.81 -4.52 22.75
CA LEU A 34 -24.98 -5.70 22.93
C LEU A 34 -25.36 -6.48 24.19
N LEU A 35 -25.61 -5.79 25.31
CA LEU A 35 -26.03 -6.41 26.57
C LEU A 35 -27.43 -7.03 26.46
N GLU A 36 -28.38 -6.33 25.84
CA GLU A 36 -29.76 -6.79 25.63
C GLU A 36 -29.82 -8.01 24.69
N LEU A 37 -29.13 -7.96 23.56
CA LEU A 37 -29.27 -8.95 22.49
C LEU A 37 -28.21 -10.06 22.56
N GLY A 38 -27.17 -9.88 23.38
CA GLY A 38 -26.01 -10.78 23.48
C GLY A 38 -25.03 -10.72 22.30
N ALA A 39 -25.47 -10.26 21.13
CA ALA A 39 -24.60 -9.99 19.98
C ALA A 39 -25.16 -8.84 19.12
N VAL A 40 -24.26 -8.02 18.58
CA VAL A 40 -24.58 -7.01 17.56
C VAL A 40 -23.55 -7.03 16.45
N ARG A 41 -24.00 -6.76 15.22
CA ARG A 41 -23.13 -6.46 14.09
C ARG A 41 -23.02 -4.96 13.97
N ILE A 42 -21.81 -4.44 13.90
CA ILE A 42 -21.59 -3.06 13.52
C ILE A 42 -21.44 -3.01 11.99
N ALA A 43 -21.83 -1.93 11.32
CA ALA A 43 -21.56 -1.72 9.90
C ALA A 43 -21.43 -0.21 9.57
N PRO A 44 -20.58 0.17 8.59
CA PRO A 44 -19.70 -0.70 7.80
C PRO A 44 -18.45 -1.15 8.58
N PHE A 45 -17.76 -2.19 8.08
CA PHE A 45 -16.53 -2.73 8.71
C PHE A 45 -15.41 -1.70 8.83
N SER A 46 -15.27 -0.82 7.85
CA SER A 46 -14.20 0.16 7.73
C SER A 46 -14.19 1.29 8.78
N ASN A 47 -15.25 1.46 9.59
CA ASN A 47 -15.55 2.72 10.27
C ASN A 47 -15.86 2.54 11.76
N ARG A 48 -14.86 2.40 12.64
CA ARG A 48 -15.17 1.88 13.99
C ARG A 48 -14.63 2.56 15.24
N LEU A 49 -13.77 3.57 15.21
CA LEU A 49 -13.55 4.38 16.42
C LEU A 49 -12.84 5.70 16.05
N ALA A 50 -13.17 6.79 16.74
CA ALA A 50 -12.51 8.09 16.55
C ALA A 50 -10.99 8.00 16.71
N GLN A 51 -10.23 8.89 16.06
CA GLN A 51 -8.78 8.95 16.28
C GLN A 51 -8.46 9.42 17.70
N SER A 52 -9.17 10.44 18.18
CA SER A 52 -9.06 10.93 19.55
C SER A 52 -9.84 10.03 20.52
N VAL A 53 -9.11 9.30 21.36
CA VAL A 53 -9.63 8.44 22.44
C VAL A 53 -8.72 8.57 23.66
N PRO A 54 -9.17 8.17 24.87
CA PRO A 54 -8.34 8.19 26.07
C PRO A 54 -7.01 7.43 25.90
N SER A 55 -5.98 7.85 26.63
CA SER A 55 -4.60 7.32 26.52
C SER A 55 -4.52 5.80 26.69
N ASN A 56 -5.27 5.23 27.65
CA ASN A 56 -5.31 3.78 27.86
C ASN A 56 -5.88 3.01 26.65
N ILE A 57 -6.82 3.62 25.91
CA ILE A 57 -7.36 3.04 24.66
C ILE A 57 -6.36 3.20 23.51
N GLN A 58 -5.62 4.30 23.45
CA GLN A 58 -4.52 4.44 22.48
C GLN A 58 -3.43 3.41 22.72
N ALA A 59 -3.00 3.22 23.98
CA ALA A 59 -2.00 2.22 24.34
C ALA A 59 -2.44 0.81 23.92
N LEU A 60 -3.71 0.46 24.15
CA LEU A 60 -4.26 -0.82 23.69
C LEU A 60 -4.24 -0.95 22.17
N ARG A 61 -4.53 0.13 21.42
CA ARG A 61 -4.45 0.11 19.95
C ARG A 61 -3.02 -0.07 19.45
N CYS A 62 -2.05 0.56 20.11
CA CYS A 62 -0.64 0.39 19.82
C CYS A 62 -0.21 -1.05 20.01
N LEU A 63 -0.46 -1.61 21.21
CA LEU A 63 -0.17 -3.01 21.52
C LEU A 63 -0.87 -3.96 20.56
N SER A 64 -2.14 -3.71 20.25
CA SER A 64 -2.90 -4.56 19.33
C SER A 64 -2.29 -4.54 17.93
N ASN A 65 -1.97 -3.36 17.40
CA ASN A 65 -1.55 -3.22 16.00
C ASN A 65 -0.10 -3.63 15.75
N PHE A 66 0.82 -3.27 16.65
CA PHE A 66 2.25 -3.41 16.41
C PHE A 66 2.88 -4.63 17.10
N GLU A 67 2.19 -5.25 18.07
CA GLU A 67 2.75 -6.38 18.83
C GLU A 67 1.88 -7.64 18.74
N ALA A 68 0.57 -7.51 18.99
CA ALA A 68 -0.33 -8.65 19.14
C ALA A 68 -0.85 -9.20 17.80
N LEU A 69 -1.12 -8.34 16.82
CA LEU A 69 -1.54 -8.76 15.48
C LEU A 69 -0.34 -9.30 14.72
N ARG A 70 -0.33 -10.61 14.47
CA ARG A 70 0.72 -11.32 13.75
C ARG A 70 0.12 -12.13 12.61
N PHE A 71 0.88 -12.29 11.53
CA PHE A 71 0.49 -13.21 10.47
C PHE A 71 0.47 -14.65 11.00
N SER A 72 -0.40 -15.48 10.41
CA SER A 72 -0.44 -16.91 10.74
C SER A 72 0.90 -17.56 10.43
N GLU A 73 1.20 -18.63 11.17
CA GLU A 73 2.49 -19.32 11.06
C GLU A 73 2.89 -19.69 9.62
N PRO A 74 2.02 -20.24 8.75
CA PRO A 74 2.41 -20.54 7.38
C PRO A 74 2.86 -19.31 6.59
N ILE A 75 2.18 -18.17 6.76
CA ILE A 75 2.55 -16.91 6.09
C ILE A 75 3.88 -16.41 6.64
N ARG A 76 4.04 -16.40 7.96
CA ARG A 76 5.24 -15.92 8.64
C ARG A 76 6.48 -16.70 8.21
N LEU A 77 6.41 -18.04 8.22
CA LEU A 77 7.55 -18.90 7.88
C LEU A 77 8.01 -18.70 6.43
N LEU A 78 7.08 -18.68 5.47
CA LEU A 78 7.46 -18.44 4.07
C LEU A 78 8.00 -17.01 3.88
N ALA A 79 7.35 -16.02 4.48
CA ALA A 79 7.78 -14.63 4.34
C ALA A 79 9.18 -14.38 4.95
N GLU A 80 9.49 -14.98 6.10
CA GLU A 80 10.83 -14.95 6.70
C GLU A 80 11.87 -15.59 5.78
N ASN A 81 11.56 -16.74 5.17
CA ASN A 81 12.42 -17.38 4.18
C ASN A 81 12.65 -16.49 2.95
N MET A 82 11.60 -15.82 2.45
CA MET A 82 11.71 -14.88 1.34
C MET A 82 12.61 -13.69 1.70
N VAL A 83 12.49 -13.13 2.92
CA VAL A 83 13.39 -12.08 3.41
C VAL A 83 14.84 -12.57 3.46
N GLN A 84 15.10 -13.76 3.99
CA GLN A 84 16.44 -14.34 4.04
C GLN A 84 17.04 -14.53 2.64
N ARG A 85 16.24 -15.01 1.68
CA ARG A 85 16.66 -15.13 0.27
C ARG A 85 16.96 -13.77 -0.34
N MET A 86 16.11 -12.78 -0.10
CA MET A 86 16.34 -11.40 -0.58
C MET A 86 17.63 -10.80 -0.01
N VAL A 87 17.87 -10.97 1.29
CA VAL A 87 19.10 -10.52 1.97
C VAL A 87 20.33 -11.23 1.39
N LYS A 88 20.26 -12.55 1.19
CA LYS A 88 21.34 -13.34 0.58
C LYS A 88 21.64 -12.89 -0.85
N ASN A 89 20.61 -12.69 -1.67
CA ASN A 89 20.74 -12.23 -3.05
C ASN A 89 21.24 -10.78 -3.13
N SER A 90 21.10 -10.02 -2.03
CA SER A 90 21.59 -8.64 -1.89
C SER A 90 22.92 -8.55 -1.13
N SER A 91 23.74 -9.60 -1.13
CA SER A 91 25.02 -9.64 -0.40
C SER A 91 25.99 -8.53 -0.81
N ALA A 92 26.01 -8.13 -2.08
CA ALA A 92 26.85 -7.04 -2.59
C ALA A 92 26.56 -5.68 -1.94
N SER A 93 25.34 -5.47 -1.43
CA SER A 93 24.91 -4.27 -0.70
C SER A 93 24.78 -4.53 0.81
N GLY A 94 25.45 -5.56 1.34
CA GLY A 94 25.39 -5.93 2.76
C GLY A 94 24.01 -6.42 3.19
N GLY A 95 23.24 -7.02 2.27
CA GLY A 95 21.88 -7.49 2.51
C GLY A 95 20.80 -6.42 2.33
N LYS A 96 21.17 -5.20 1.91
CA LYS A 96 20.23 -4.08 1.77
C LYS A 96 19.57 -4.08 0.40
N TYR A 97 18.26 -3.88 0.39
CA TYR A 97 17.47 -3.79 -0.84
C TYR A 97 16.37 -2.74 -0.72
N ILE A 98 15.86 -2.33 -1.87
CA ILE A 98 14.67 -1.48 -1.96
C ILE A 98 13.47 -2.37 -2.18
N SER A 99 12.35 -2.05 -1.54
CA SER A 99 11.08 -2.63 -1.92
C SER A 99 10.16 -1.60 -2.57
N VAL A 100 9.45 -2.02 -3.61
CA VAL A 100 8.57 -1.18 -4.42
C VAL A 100 7.17 -1.77 -4.39
N HIS A 101 6.22 -1.11 -3.73
CA HIS A 101 4.80 -1.41 -3.86
C HIS A 101 4.24 -0.73 -5.11
N LEU A 102 4.07 -1.53 -6.17
CA LEU A 102 3.72 -1.10 -7.52
C LEU A 102 2.25 -1.39 -7.82
N ARG A 103 1.41 -0.35 -7.82
CA ARG A 103 -0.02 -0.46 -8.16
C ARG A 103 -0.31 -0.10 -9.62
N PHE A 104 0.00 -1.02 -10.52
CA PHE A 104 -0.25 -0.93 -11.97
C PHE A 104 -1.09 -2.11 -12.51
N GLU A 105 -2.02 -2.60 -11.70
CA GLU A 105 -2.94 -3.68 -12.07
C GLU A 105 -4.12 -3.16 -12.92
N GLU A 106 -4.78 -4.05 -13.67
CA GLU A 106 -5.87 -3.71 -14.61
C GLU A 106 -6.97 -2.86 -13.95
N ASP A 107 -7.34 -3.16 -12.71
CA ASP A 107 -8.37 -2.41 -11.97
C ASP A 107 -7.93 -0.95 -11.73
N MET A 108 -6.67 -0.73 -11.34
CA MET A 108 -6.12 0.60 -11.10
C MET A 108 -5.95 1.40 -12.38
N VAL A 109 -5.44 0.77 -13.44
CA VAL A 109 -5.29 1.39 -14.77
C VAL A 109 -6.66 1.78 -15.30
N ALA A 110 -7.64 0.87 -15.28
CA ALA A 110 -8.99 1.11 -15.76
C ALA A 110 -9.71 2.21 -14.96
N PHE A 111 -9.62 2.17 -13.61
CA PHE A 111 -10.28 3.13 -12.72
C PHE A 111 -9.72 4.55 -12.86
N SER A 112 -8.41 4.68 -13.11
CA SER A 112 -7.74 5.97 -13.23
C SER A 112 -8.20 6.77 -14.45
N CYS A 113 -8.78 6.10 -15.45
CA CYS A 113 -9.16 6.68 -16.74
C CYS A 113 -8.01 7.46 -17.41
N CYS A 114 -6.77 7.02 -17.18
CA CYS A 114 -5.59 7.53 -17.84
C CYS A 114 -5.35 6.79 -19.16
N THR A 115 -4.51 7.37 -20.00
CA THR A 115 -4.04 6.79 -21.25
C THR A 115 -2.54 6.56 -21.14
N TYR A 116 -2.11 5.37 -21.52
CA TYR A 116 -0.71 4.99 -21.62
C TYR A 116 -0.40 4.69 -23.10
N ASP A 117 0.63 3.89 -23.35
CA ASP A 117 1.19 3.65 -24.68
C ASP A 117 0.58 2.42 -25.39
N GLY A 118 -0.58 1.91 -24.93
CA GLY A 118 -1.28 0.79 -25.57
C GLY A 118 -2.31 1.17 -26.64
N GLY A 119 -2.49 2.47 -26.91
CA GLY A 119 -3.29 2.97 -28.03
C GLY A 119 -4.77 2.56 -27.99
N GLN A 120 -5.37 2.31 -29.16
CA GLN A 120 -6.80 1.93 -29.24
C GLN A 120 -7.12 0.60 -28.55
N LYS A 121 -6.16 -0.34 -28.54
CA LYS A 121 -6.34 -1.65 -27.90
C LYS A 121 -6.51 -1.48 -26.39
N GLU A 122 -5.59 -0.77 -25.74
CA GLU A 122 -5.70 -0.42 -24.32
C GLU A 122 -7.00 0.31 -24.01
N ARG A 123 -7.38 1.30 -24.83
CA ARG A 123 -8.62 2.04 -24.61
C ARG A 123 -9.84 1.12 -24.55
N LYS A 124 -9.97 0.20 -25.52
CA LYS A 124 -11.08 -0.77 -25.58
C LYS A 124 -11.05 -1.74 -24.39
N GLU A 125 -9.87 -2.25 -24.03
CA GLU A 125 -9.70 -3.13 -22.87
C GLU A 125 -10.10 -2.43 -21.57
N MET A 126 -9.63 -1.20 -21.37
CA MET A 126 -9.94 -0.41 -20.17
C MET A 126 -11.42 -0.01 -20.11
N ASP A 127 -12.08 0.27 -21.24
CA ASP A 127 -13.53 0.49 -21.31
C ASP A 127 -14.31 -0.76 -20.88
N LYS A 128 -13.91 -1.93 -21.37
CA LYS A 128 -14.51 -3.22 -20.98
C LYS A 128 -14.29 -3.53 -19.50
N ALA A 129 -13.08 -3.33 -18.99
CA ALA A 129 -12.74 -3.52 -17.58
C ALA A 129 -13.56 -2.58 -16.68
N ARG A 130 -13.73 -1.32 -17.10
CA ARG A 130 -14.57 -0.33 -16.39
C ARG A 130 -16.03 -0.77 -16.31
N GLU A 131 -16.59 -1.23 -17.42
CA GLU A 131 -17.99 -1.65 -17.45
C GLU A 131 -18.22 -2.90 -16.59
N LYS A 132 -17.33 -3.90 -16.71
CA LYS A 132 -17.38 -5.13 -15.90
C LYS A 132 -17.36 -4.85 -14.40
N SER A 133 -16.46 -3.98 -13.95
CA SER A 133 -16.19 -3.79 -12.52
C SER A 133 -17.05 -2.72 -11.85
N TRP A 134 -17.53 -1.70 -12.58
CA TRP A 134 -18.28 -0.59 -11.98
C TRP A 134 -19.62 -0.26 -12.66
N ARG A 135 -20.09 -1.07 -13.62
CA ARG A 135 -21.45 -1.05 -14.20
C ARG A 135 -21.97 0.36 -14.53
N GLY A 136 -21.55 0.91 -15.67
CA GLY A 136 -21.98 2.24 -16.12
C GLY A 136 -21.50 3.43 -15.28
N LYS A 137 -20.77 3.26 -14.17
CA LYS A 137 -20.25 4.36 -13.32
C LYS A 137 -19.48 5.43 -14.12
N PHE A 138 -18.74 4.99 -15.13
CA PHE A 138 -17.90 5.86 -15.97
C PHE A 138 -18.64 6.43 -17.19
N ASN A 139 -19.80 5.88 -17.52
CA ASN A 139 -20.62 6.24 -18.68
C ASN A 139 -21.86 7.07 -18.29
N ARG A 140 -21.94 7.55 -17.04
CA ARG A 140 -23.07 8.35 -16.55
C ARG A 140 -23.19 9.66 -17.34
N PRO A 141 -24.41 10.12 -17.67
CA PRO A 141 -24.62 11.42 -18.30
C PRO A 141 -23.92 12.55 -17.54
N GLY A 142 -23.23 13.43 -18.26
CA GLY A 142 -22.49 14.55 -17.70
C GLY A 142 -21.08 14.23 -17.18
N ARG A 143 -20.68 12.95 -17.10
CA ARG A 143 -19.31 12.59 -16.70
C ARG A 143 -18.34 12.74 -17.87
N LYS A 144 -17.44 13.72 -17.78
CA LYS A 144 -16.35 13.92 -18.76
C LYS A 144 -15.05 13.31 -18.24
N ILE A 145 -14.51 12.33 -18.96
CA ILE A 145 -13.19 11.75 -18.69
C ILE A 145 -12.13 12.59 -19.40
N ASN A 146 -11.13 13.06 -18.66
CA ASN A 146 -9.97 13.77 -19.20
C ASN A 146 -8.68 13.10 -18.70
N PRO A 147 -8.06 12.22 -19.52
CA PRO A 147 -6.86 11.47 -19.14
C PRO A 147 -5.68 12.37 -18.77
N GLU A 148 -5.43 13.43 -19.54
CA GLU A 148 -4.34 14.37 -19.25
C GLU A 148 -4.54 15.10 -17.92
N LYS A 149 -5.77 15.55 -17.64
CA LYS A 149 -6.09 16.18 -16.36
C LYS A 149 -5.87 15.19 -15.22
N ASN A 150 -6.28 13.93 -15.37
CA ASN A 150 -6.02 12.90 -14.37
C ASN A 150 -4.51 12.71 -14.13
N ARG A 151 -3.70 12.73 -15.18
CA ARG A 151 -2.24 12.65 -15.10
C ARG A 151 -1.65 13.83 -14.35
N ARG A 152 -1.96 15.06 -14.78
CA ARG A 152 -1.51 16.31 -14.13
C ARG A 152 -1.94 16.41 -12.66
N GLU A 153 -3.09 15.85 -12.30
CA GLU A 153 -3.59 15.83 -10.92
C GLU A 153 -2.99 14.71 -10.06
N GLY A 154 -2.10 13.87 -10.63
CA GLY A 154 -1.45 12.75 -9.94
C GLY A 154 -2.39 11.56 -9.68
N LYS A 155 -3.46 11.40 -10.47
CA LYS A 155 -4.42 10.29 -10.32
C LYS A 155 -3.95 9.03 -11.04
N CYS A 156 -3.14 9.15 -12.08
CA CYS A 156 -2.62 8.00 -12.81
C CYS A 156 -1.66 7.16 -11.95
N PRO A 157 -1.77 5.82 -11.99
CA PRO A 157 -0.68 4.91 -11.72
C PRO A 157 0.61 5.28 -12.45
N LEU A 158 1.74 5.10 -11.77
CA LEU A 158 3.05 5.18 -12.41
C LEU A 158 3.30 3.87 -13.16
N THR A 159 3.75 3.95 -14.40
CA THR A 159 4.21 2.77 -15.14
C THR A 159 5.51 2.24 -14.52
N PRO A 160 5.85 0.95 -14.71
CA PRO A 160 7.11 0.43 -14.18
C PRO A 160 8.34 1.14 -14.78
N LEU A 161 8.26 1.62 -16.03
CA LEU A 161 9.30 2.48 -16.62
C LEU A 161 9.47 3.80 -15.84
N GLU A 162 8.38 4.50 -15.53
CA GLU A 162 8.42 5.75 -14.78
C GLU A 162 9.01 5.55 -13.38
N VAL A 163 8.68 4.42 -12.73
CA VAL A 163 9.27 4.03 -11.44
C VAL A 163 10.78 3.79 -11.58
N GLY A 164 11.20 3.07 -12.63
CA GLY A 164 12.61 2.80 -12.88
C GLY A 164 13.40 4.09 -13.15
N MET A 165 12.86 4.98 -13.99
CA MET A 165 13.45 6.29 -14.28
C MET A 165 13.59 7.13 -13.01
N MET A 166 12.54 7.18 -12.18
CA MET A 166 12.57 7.89 -10.90
C MET A 166 13.68 7.35 -9.99
N LEU A 167 13.79 6.03 -9.83
CA LEU A 167 14.84 5.41 -9.01
C LEU A 167 16.25 5.70 -9.56
N ARG A 168 16.45 5.64 -10.88
CA ARG A 168 17.72 6.02 -11.52
C ARG A 168 18.06 7.48 -11.29
N GLY A 169 17.08 8.38 -11.37
CA GLY A 169 17.26 9.79 -11.06
C GLY A 169 17.60 10.06 -9.60
N MET A 170 17.14 9.20 -8.68
CA MET A 170 17.46 9.24 -7.24
C MET A 170 18.85 8.70 -6.90
N GLY A 171 19.58 8.14 -7.87
CA GLY A 171 20.94 7.62 -7.69
C GLY A 171 21.04 6.12 -7.49
N PHE A 172 19.92 5.38 -7.55
CA PHE A 172 19.98 3.92 -7.59
C PHE A 172 20.45 3.44 -8.96
N ASP A 173 21.18 2.33 -8.97
CA ASP A 173 21.83 1.80 -10.17
C ASP A 173 21.44 0.35 -10.47
N ASN A 174 22.05 -0.25 -11.51
CA ASN A 174 21.79 -1.65 -11.88
C ASN A 174 22.30 -2.67 -10.86
N MET A 175 23.15 -2.26 -9.90
CA MET A 175 23.62 -3.12 -8.81
C MET A 175 22.68 -3.07 -7.60
N THR A 176 21.66 -2.22 -7.64
CA THR A 176 20.67 -2.11 -6.58
C THR A 176 19.67 -3.26 -6.65
N SER A 177 19.63 -4.09 -5.61
CA SER A 177 18.61 -5.13 -5.44
C SER A 177 17.23 -4.51 -5.17
N ILE A 178 16.22 -4.93 -5.95
CA ILE A 178 14.86 -4.43 -5.82
C ILE A 178 13.90 -5.59 -5.64
N TYR A 179 13.05 -5.52 -4.61
CA TYR A 179 11.86 -6.35 -4.49
C TYR A 179 10.63 -5.60 -4.98
N VAL A 180 9.86 -6.18 -5.91
CA VAL A 180 8.58 -5.61 -6.35
C VAL A 180 7.40 -6.37 -5.74
N ALA A 181 6.61 -5.66 -4.94
CA ALA A 181 5.33 -6.09 -4.41
C ALA A 181 4.20 -5.54 -5.29
N SER A 182 3.46 -6.41 -5.96
CA SER A 182 2.32 -6.03 -6.81
C SER A 182 1.32 -7.18 -6.96
N GLY A 183 0.07 -6.84 -7.28
CA GLY A 183 -0.82 -7.81 -7.93
C GLY A 183 -0.37 -8.12 -9.37
N ILE A 184 -1.30 -8.66 -10.16
CA ILE A 184 -1.06 -8.92 -11.59
C ILE A 184 -0.99 -7.58 -12.33
N ILE A 185 0.22 -7.21 -12.76
CA ILE A 185 0.48 -5.99 -13.51
C ILE A 185 -0.20 -6.06 -14.88
N TYR A 186 -0.90 -4.99 -15.28
CA TYR A 186 -1.52 -4.88 -16.59
C TYR A 186 -0.45 -4.99 -17.68
N SER A 187 -0.67 -5.89 -18.65
CA SER A 187 0.29 -6.21 -19.72
C SER A 187 1.73 -6.35 -19.20
N SER A 188 1.91 -7.19 -18.17
CA SER A 188 3.17 -7.36 -17.42
C SER A 188 4.40 -7.53 -18.30
N GLU A 189 4.34 -8.36 -19.35
CA GLU A 189 5.45 -8.58 -20.30
C GLU A 189 5.94 -7.28 -20.93
N LYS A 190 5.01 -6.41 -21.35
CA LYS A 190 5.33 -5.10 -21.93
C LYS A 190 5.89 -4.16 -20.88
N TYR A 191 5.15 -3.96 -19.79
CA TYR A 191 5.42 -2.86 -18.87
C TYR A 191 6.55 -3.15 -17.87
N MET A 192 6.78 -4.42 -17.48
CA MET A 192 7.88 -4.76 -16.56
C MET A 192 9.24 -4.86 -17.24
N THR A 193 9.29 -5.07 -18.55
CA THR A 193 10.55 -5.23 -19.30
C THR A 193 11.51 -4.05 -19.08
N PRO A 194 11.10 -2.78 -19.23
CA PRO A 194 12.00 -1.65 -18.98
C PRO A 194 12.50 -1.57 -17.54
N LEU A 195 11.65 -1.90 -16.56
CA LEU A 195 12.05 -1.88 -15.15
C LEU A 195 13.13 -2.95 -14.86
N ARG A 196 12.97 -4.16 -15.41
CA ARG A 196 13.98 -5.23 -15.31
C ARG A 196 15.28 -4.89 -16.03
N GLN A 197 15.23 -4.18 -17.15
CA GLN A 197 16.43 -3.69 -17.84
C GLN A 197 17.18 -2.64 -17.01
N LEU A 198 16.44 -1.75 -16.36
CA LEU A 198 17.03 -0.75 -15.47
C LEU A 198 17.56 -1.37 -14.17
N PHE A 199 16.94 -2.43 -13.66
CA PHE A 199 17.33 -3.09 -12.41
C PHE A 199 17.32 -4.61 -12.61
N PRO A 200 18.44 -5.20 -13.06
CA PRO A 200 18.52 -6.63 -13.37
C PRO A 200 18.43 -7.54 -12.14
N LEU A 201 18.75 -7.02 -10.94
CA LEU A 201 18.60 -7.72 -9.66
C LEU A 201 17.18 -7.60 -9.08
N LEU A 202 16.18 -7.44 -9.94
CA LEU A 202 14.78 -7.30 -9.54
C LEU A 202 14.17 -8.66 -9.24
N GLU A 203 13.73 -8.82 -8.01
CA GLU A 203 13.05 -9.96 -7.46
C GLU A 203 11.55 -9.65 -7.26
N THR A 204 10.71 -10.67 -7.36
CA THR A 204 9.30 -10.65 -7.00
C THR A 204 8.99 -11.82 -6.08
N LYS A 205 7.76 -11.87 -5.58
CA LYS A 205 7.27 -13.03 -4.83
C LYS A 205 7.54 -14.36 -5.54
N ASP A 206 7.34 -14.39 -6.86
CA ASP A 206 7.44 -15.60 -7.69
C ASP A 206 8.90 -15.96 -8.06
N THR A 207 9.87 -15.07 -7.80
CA THR A 207 11.30 -15.40 -7.93
C THR A 207 11.94 -15.74 -6.58
N LEU A 208 11.41 -15.20 -5.47
CA LEU A 208 11.88 -15.51 -4.12
C LEU A 208 11.27 -16.78 -3.53
N ALA A 209 10.11 -17.25 -4.01
CA ALA A 209 9.44 -18.45 -3.54
C ALA A 209 9.14 -19.39 -4.71
N SER A 210 9.24 -20.70 -4.49
CA SER A 210 8.87 -21.68 -5.51
C SER A 210 7.37 -21.72 -5.74
N SER A 211 6.95 -22.22 -6.89
CA SER A 211 5.52 -22.43 -7.19
C SER A 211 4.84 -23.28 -6.11
N GLU A 212 5.51 -24.33 -5.63
CA GLU A 212 5.04 -25.26 -4.60
C GLU A 212 4.87 -24.58 -3.24
N GLU A 213 5.83 -23.73 -2.85
CA GLU A 213 5.74 -22.93 -1.62
C GLU A 213 4.56 -21.95 -1.67
N LEU A 214 4.19 -21.47 -2.85
CA LEU A 214 3.12 -20.49 -3.04
C LEU A 214 1.72 -21.11 -3.10
N ILE A 215 1.58 -22.40 -3.45
CA ILE A 215 0.28 -23.10 -3.57
C ILE A 215 -0.67 -22.83 -2.39
N PRO A 216 -0.26 -22.93 -1.11
CA PRO A 216 -1.16 -22.74 0.04
C PRO A 216 -1.77 -21.32 0.15
N PHE A 217 -1.20 -20.36 -0.56
CA PHE A 217 -1.59 -18.95 -0.53
C PHE A 217 -2.30 -18.50 -1.81
N GLN A 218 -2.26 -19.31 -2.87
CA GLN A 218 -2.95 -19.04 -4.12
C GLN A 218 -4.48 -18.96 -3.92
N GLY A 219 -5.16 -18.18 -4.76
CA GLY A 219 -6.61 -17.90 -4.63
C GLY A 219 -6.97 -16.93 -3.50
N HIS A 220 -6.02 -16.54 -2.65
CA HIS A 220 -6.23 -15.60 -1.54
C HIS A 220 -5.30 -14.39 -1.65
N SER A 221 -5.73 -13.34 -2.35
CA SER A 221 -4.93 -12.13 -2.56
C SER A 221 -4.40 -11.50 -1.28
N SER A 222 -5.16 -11.55 -0.19
CA SER A 222 -4.72 -11.03 1.13
C SER A 222 -3.57 -11.84 1.75
N ARG A 223 -3.49 -13.15 1.49
CA ARG A 223 -2.39 -13.99 1.99
C ARG A 223 -1.10 -13.72 1.21
N LEU A 224 -1.21 -13.59 -0.11
CA LEU A 224 -0.07 -13.22 -0.96
C LEU A 224 0.46 -11.81 -0.62
N ALA A 225 -0.45 -10.86 -0.40
CA ALA A 225 -0.08 -9.52 0.05
C ALA A 225 0.60 -9.54 1.44
N ALA A 226 0.29 -10.51 2.31
CA ALA A 226 0.98 -10.63 3.59
C ALA A 226 2.44 -11.09 3.46
N LEU A 227 2.75 -11.92 2.45
CA LEU A 227 4.13 -12.27 2.10
C LEU A 227 4.89 -11.02 1.62
N ASP A 228 4.30 -10.30 0.67
CA ASP A 228 4.85 -9.02 0.16
C ASP A 228 5.09 -8.01 1.28
N TYR A 229 4.12 -7.90 2.21
CA TYR A 229 4.17 -6.97 3.32
C TYR A 229 5.43 -7.17 4.17
N THR A 230 5.75 -8.41 4.51
CA THR A 230 6.92 -8.73 5.35
C THR A 230 8.22 -8.42 4.62
N VAL A 231 8.34 -8.80 3.34
CA VAL A 231 9.54 -8.48 2.55
C VAL A 231 9.70 -6.95 2.41
N CYS A 232 8.62 -6.21 2.21
CA CYS A 232 8.69 -4.76 2.20
C CYS A 232 9.05 -4.17 3.57
N ALA A 233 8.55 -4.75 4.67
CA ALA A 233 8.80 -4.26 6.02
C ALA A 233 10.29 -4.28 6.36
N HIS A 234 11.01 -5.30 5.91
CA HIS A 234 12.46 -5.47 6.17
C HIS A 234 13.39 -4.79 5.16
N SER A 235 12.87 -4.08 4.16
CA SER A 235 13.70 -3.36 3.17
C SER A 235 14.38 -2.12 3.76
N GLU A 236 15.53 -1.73 3.21
CA GLU A 236 16.22 -0.48 3.61
C GLU A 236 15.37 0.73 3.21
N VAL A 237 14.78 0.69 2.01
CA VAL A 237 13.93 1.74 1.46
C VAL A 237 12.64 1.15 0.95
N PHE A 238 11.51 1.73 1.38
CA PHE A 238 10.19 1.38 0.86
C PHE A 238 9.67 2.47 -0.08
N LEU A 239 9.40 2.13 -1.33
CA LEU A 239 8.75 3.01 -2.31
C LEU A 239 7.31 2.56 -2.50
N THR A 240 6.38 3.51 -2.52
CA THR A 240 4.99 3.22 -2.91
C THR A 240 4.48 4.15 -4.00
N THR A 241 3.91 3.58 -5.06
CA THR A 241 3.41 4.36 -6.21
C THR A 241 1.99 4.87 -6.02
N GLN A 242 1.25 4.30 -5.05
CA GLN A 242 -0.14 4.65 -4.75
C GLN A 242 -0.41 4.59 -3.25
N GLY A 243 -1.42 5.33 -2.81
CA GLY A 243 -1.98 5.15 -1.46
C GLY A 243 -2.81 3.87 -1.34
N GLY A 244 -3.33 3.62 -0.14
CA GLY A 244 -4.18 2.48 0.16
C GLY A 244 -3.84 1.86 1.50
N ASN A 245 -4.51 0.77 1.86
CA ASN A 245 -4.31 0.12 3.15
C ASN A 245 -2.90 -0.49 3.29
N PHE A 246 -2.40 -1.14 2.24
CA PHE A 246 -1.07 -1.77 2.26
C PHE A 246 0.04 -0.78 2.67
N PRO A 247 0.28 0.33 1.94
CA PRO A 247 1.30 1.29 2.35
C PRO A 247 0.95 2.01 3.65
N HIS A 248 -0.34 2.20 3.97
CA HIS A 248 -0.75 2.86 5.22
C HIS A 248 -0.24 2.10 6.45
N PHE A 249 -0.50 0.80 6.53
CA PHE A 249 -0.08 -0.03 7.66
C PHE A 249 1.43 -0.30 7.62
N LEU A 250 1.96 -0.61 6.44
CA LEU A 250 3.38 -0.92 6.29
C LEU A 250 4.30 0.24 6.68
N ILE A 251 3.94 1.48 6.34
CA ILE A 251 4.73 2.66 6.72
C ILE A 251 4.74 2.84 8.25
N GLY A 252 3.59 2.66 8.91
CA GLY A 252 3.53 2.75 10.36
C GLY A 252 4.30 1.65 11.06
N ASP A 253 4.20 0.42 10.55
CA ASP A 253 4.90 -0.74 11.08
C ASP A 253 6.42 -0.59 10.93
N ARG A 254 6.89 -0.19 9.74
CA ARG A 254 8.30 0.16 9.53
C ARG A 254 8.77 1.25 10.51
N ARG A 255 8.00 2.33 10.69
CA ARG A 255 8.35 3.36 11.67
C ARG A 255 8.42 2.81 13.10
N PHE A 256 7.50 1.93 13.48
CA PHE A 256 7.53 1.28 14.78
C PHE A 256 8.79 0.40 14.96
N LEU A 257 9.09 -0.46 13.98
CA LEU A 257 10.26 -1.36 13.98
C LEU A 257 11.60 -0.60 14.00
N TYR A 258 11.68 0.55 13.33
CA TYR A 258 12.92 1.31 13.14
C TYR A 258 13.02 2.58 14.00
N GLY A 259 12.39 2.61 15.18
CA GLY A 259 12.61 3.71 16.14
C GLY A 259 12.07 5.07 15.69
N GLY A 260 11.07 5.08 14.81
CA GLY A 260 10.35 6.28 14.37
C GLY A 260 10.80 6.84 13.02
N HIS A 261 11.99 6.47 12.54
CA HIS A 261 12.43 6.77 11.18
C HIS A 261 12.38 5.49 10.35
N SER A 262 11.68 5.54 9.22
CA SER A 262 11.92 4.56 8.16
C SER A 262 11.91 5.22 6.79
N LYS A 263 13.00 5.04 6.04
CA LYS A 263 13.16 5.64 4.71
C LYS A 263 12.06 5.12 3.79
N THR A 264 11.15 6.03 3.45
CA THR A 264 9.95 5.75 2.67
C THR A 264 9.82 6.79 1.56
N ILE A 265 9.78 6.35 0.30
CA ILE A 265 9.60 7.20 -0.87
C ILE A 265 8.13 7.17 -1.27
N LYS A 266 7.48 8.32 -1.13
CA LYS A 266 6.11 8.53 -1.61
C LYS A 266 6.10 9.75 -2.53
N PRO A 267 6.25 9.56 -3.85
CA PRO A 267 6.40 10.68 -4.76
C PRO A 267 5.13 11.53 -4.81
N ASP A 268 5.29 12.85 -4.82
CA ASP A 268 4.23 13.74 -5.27
C ASP A 268 4.10 13.59 -6.78
N LYS A 269 3.13 12.77 -7.21
CA LYS A 269 2.90 12.47 -8.61
C LYS A 269 2.61 13.72 -9.45
N ARG A 270 2.07 14.80 -8.86
CA ARG A 270 1.84 16.06 -9.60
C ARG A 270 3.16 16.72 -9.97
N ARG A 271 4.11 16.75 -9.03
CA ARG A 271 5.47 17.27 -9.27
C ARG A 271 6.27 16.35 -10.19
N LEU A 272 6.17 15.03 -9.99
CA LEU A 272 6.89 14.03 -10.77
C LEU A 272 6.53 14.09 -12.26
N VAL A 273 5.23 14.23 -12.59
CA VAL A 273 4.75 14.33 -13.97
C VAL A 273 5.36 15.52 -14.72
N LEU A 274 5.65 16.64 -14.06
CA LEU A 274 6.32 17.79 -14.71
C LEU A 274 7.72 17.45 -15.22
N SER A 275 8.39 16.47 -14.59
CA SER A 275 9.71 16.00 -15.03
C SER A 275 9.58 14.87 -16.07
N LEU A 276 8.64 13.95 -15.87
CA LEU A 276 8.44 12.80 -16.78
C LEU A 276 7.85 13.20 -18.14
N ASP A 277 6.96 14.19 -18.19
CA ASP A 277 6.26 14.62 -19.41
C ASP A 277 7.01 15.73 -20.17
N ASN A 278 8.20 16.13 -19.70
CA ASN A 278 8.99 17.14 -20.38
C ASN A 278 10.00 16.47 -21.33
N PRO A 279 9.76 16.45 -22.65
CA PRO A 279 10.66 15.80 -23.60
C PRO A 279 12.02 16.50 -23.71
N ASN A 280 12.13 17.75 -23.25
CA ASN A 280 13.33 18.58 -23.35
C ASN A 280 14.11 18.66 -22.02
N ILE A 281 13.73 17.86 -21.00
CA ILE A 281 14.45 17.88 -19.73
C ILE A 281 15.82 17.22 -19.89
N SER A 282 16.88 17.93 -19.47
CA SER A 282 18.21 17.31 -19.40
C SER A 282 18.27 16.31 -18.24
N TRP A 283 19.13 15.29 -18.38
CA TRP A 283 19.31 14.27 -17.34
C TRP A 283 19.74 14.87 -16.00
N ASP A 284 20.63 15.86 -16.00
CA ASP A 284 21.07 16.53 -14.77
C ASP A 284 19.94 17.29 -14.08
N LYS A 285 19.03 17.91 -14.84
CA LYS A 285 17.84 18.55 -14.28
C LYS A 285 16.86 17.51 -13.73
N PHE A 286 16.64 16.41 -14.45
CA PHE A 286 15.79 15.32 -13.99
C PHE A 286 16.32 14.72 -12.67
N LYS A 287 17.62 14.42 -12.58
CA LYS A 287 18.29 13.93 -11.37
C LYS A 287 18.10 14.88 -10.19
N ARG A 288 18.36 16.19 -10.38
CA ARG A 288 18.15 17.19 -9.32
C ARG A 288 16.72 17.18 -8.79
N ASN A 289 15.72 17.12 -9.68
CA ASN A 289 14.32 17.05 -9.27
C ASN A 289 14.02 15.76 -8.49
N MET A 290 14.58 14.62 -8.90
CA MET A 290 14.38 13.34 -8.21
C MET A 290 15.04 13.30 -6.83
N LEU A 291 16.23 13.90 -6.69
CA LEU A 291 16.91 14.05 -5.42
C LEU A 291 16.14 14.98 -4.46
N GLU A 292 15.50 16.04 -4.96
CA GLU A 292 14.62 16.89 -4.14
C GLU A 292 13.42 16.08 -3.61
N ILE A 293 12.79 15.26 -4.46
CA ILE A 293 11.68 14.36 -4.05
C ILE A 293 12.15 13.36 -2.99
N LEU A 294 13.34 12.78 -3.17
CA LEU A 294 13.92 11.85 -2.21
C LEU A 294 14.19 12.53 -0.87
N HIS A 295 14.85 13.69 -0.87
CA HIS A 295 15.16 14.45 0.34
C HIS A 295 13.90 14.84 1.11
N HIS A 296 12.88 15.36 0.41
CA HIS A 296 11.60 15.70 1.04
C HIS A 296 10.89 14.46 1.60
N SER A 297 11.02 13.29 0.95
CA SER A 297 10.46 12.04 1.47
C SER A 297 11.16 11.57 2.74
N ASP A 298 12.49 11.70 2.80
CA ASP A 298 13.30 11.35 3.96
C ASP A 298 13.02 12.27 5.16
N MET A 299 12.87 13.58 4.93
CA MET A 299 12.45 14.55 5.95
C MET A 299 11.08 14.23 6.55
N LYS A 300 10.19 13.58 5.78
CA LYS A 300 8.89 13.09 6.25
C LYS A 300 8.95 11.68 6.83
N GLY A 301 10.12 11.04 6.81
CA GLY A 301 10.35 9.73 7.41
C GLY A 301 10.06 9.75 8.92
N VAL A 302 10.45 10.83 9.59
CA VAL A 302 10.18 11.12 11.00
C VAL A 302 9.06 12.16 11.10
N GLU A 303 7.85 11.72 11.46
CA GLU A 303 6.71 12.62 11.66
C GLU A 303 5.92 12.23 12.91
N LEU A 304 5.74 13.18 13.82
CA LEU A 304 4.86 13.04 14.97
C LEU A 304 3.39 12.99 14.53
N ARG A 305 2.61 12.14 15.19
CA ARG A 305 1.19 12.00 14.93
C ARG A 305 0.45 13.29 15.27
N LYS A 306 -0.22 13.86 14.26
CA LYS A 306 -1.16 14.97 14.44
C LYS A 306 -2.47 14.45 15.06
N PRO A 307 -3.28 15.27 15.75
CA PRO A 307 -4.48 14.81 16.47
C PRO A 307 -5.46 13.95 15.65
N ASN A 308 -5.64 14.28 14.37
CA ASN A 308 -6.54 13.58 13.45
C ASN A 308 -5.83 12.58 12.52
N ALA A 309 -4.50 12.44 12.64
CA ALA A 309 -3.73 11.48 11.86
C ALA A 309 -3.93 10.07 12.41
N SER A 310 -3.81 9.08 11.51
CA SER A 310 -3.95 7.67 11.88
C SER A 310 -2.76 7.19 12.70
N LEU A 311 -3.07 6.61 13.85
CA LEU A 311 -2.11 5.90 14.70
C LEU A 311 -1.33 4.80 13.93
N TYR A 312 -2.00 4.13 12.99
CA TYR A 312 -1.45 3.00 12.25
C TYR A 312 -0.44 3.39 11.15
N MET A 313 -0.34 4.68 10.83
CA MET A 313 0.68 5.20 9.91
C MET A 313 1.71 6.06 10.65
N PHE A 314 1.29 6.72 11.73
CA PHE A 314 2.12 7.61 12.55
C PHE A 314 2.09 7.10 14.00
N PRO A 315 2.93 6.10 14.36
CA PRO A 315 2.94 5.53 15.70
C PRO A 315 3.55 6.45 16.75
N MET A 316 4.43 7.39 16.37
CA MET A 316 5.11 8.28 17.30
C MET A 316 4.26 9.50 17.66
N PRO A 317 4.21 9.94 18.94
CA PRO A 317 4.86 9.34 20.11
C PRO A 317 3.99 8.31 20.84
N ASP A 318 2.72 8.13 20.45
CA ASP A 318 1.75 7.36 21.24
C ASP A 318 2.09 5.88 21.45
N CYS A 319 2.73 5.25 20.46
CA CYS A 319 3.05 3.82 20.45
C CYS A 319 4.53 3.52 20.69
N MET A 320 5.35 4.55 20.89
CA MET A 320 6.80 4.40 20.97
C MET A 320 7.27 5.11 22.24
N CYS A 321 8.23 4.53 22.95
CA CYS A 321 8.83 5.22 24.08
C CYS A 321 9.50 6.52 23.58
N PRO A 322 9.34 7.65 24.29
CA PRO A 322 10.20 8.79 24.06
C PRO A 322 11.65 8.33 24.27
N HIS A 323 12.53 8.57 23.29
CA HIS A 323 13.95 8.41 23.52
C HIS A 323 14.33 9.32 24.70
N SER A 324 14.83 8.71 25.77
CA SER A 324 15.29 9.37 26.99
C SER A 324 16.57 10.15 26.71
#